data_AF-A0A963V7E2-F1
#
_entry.id   AF-A0A963V7E2-F1
#
_cell.length_a   1.000
_cell.length_b   1.000
_cell.length_c   1.000
_cell.angle_alpha   90.00
_cell.angle_beta   90.00
_cell.angle_gamma   90.00
#
_symmetry.space_group_name_H-M   'P 1'
#
loop_
_entity.id
_entity.type
_entity.pdbx_description
1 polymer ?
#
loop_
_entity_poly.entity_id
_entity_poly.type
_entity_poly.pdbx_seq_one_letter_code
_entity_poly.pdbx_strand_id
1 'polypeptide(L)' 'MVVVVVESPAKAKTINKYLGPDYTVLASYGHVRDLPAKDGSVDPESGFDMKWEVASDSKKHVRAIAEALKSDDTLILAT' A
#
# COMPACT_ATOMS: atom_id res chain seq x y z
N MET A 1 -6.34 2.32 -16.69
CA MET A 1 -6.24 3.59 -15.95
C MET A 1 -5.13 3.41 -14.93
N VAL A 2 -4.07 4.20 -15.04
CA VAL A 2 -2.85 4.01 -14.24
C VAL A 2 -3.17 4.21 -12.75
N VAL A 3 -2.70 3.30 -11.89
CA VAL A 3 -2.94 3.38 -10.44
C VAL A 3 -1.75 4.06 -9.77
N VAL A 4 -2.02 5.10 -8.99
CA VAL A 4 -1.02 5.82 -8.19
C VAL A 4 -1.32 5.61 -6.71
N VAL A 5 -0.35 5.11 -5.94
CA VAL A 5 -0.49 4.91 -4.50
C VAL A 5 0.35 5.94 -3.75
N VAL A 6 -0.30 6.63 -2.82
CA VAL A 6 0.33 7.59 -1.90
C VAL A 6 0.03 7.27 -0.45
N GLU A 7 0.78 7.83 0.48
CA GLU A 7 0.64 7.50 1.89
C GLU A 7 -0.68 8.02 2.51
N SER A 8 -1.08 9.26 2.20
CA SER A 8 -2.16 9.96 2.90
C SER A 8 -3.34 10.35 2.02
N PRO A 9 -4.58 10.38 2.55
CA PRO A 9 -5.76 10.80 1.80
C PRO A 9 -5.69 12.24 1.28
N ALA A 10 -5.00 13.11 2.02
CA ALA A 10 -4.80 14.50 1.61
C ALA A 10 -3.91 14.59 0.36
N LYS A 11 -2.79 13.87 0.33
CA LYS A 11 -1.93 13.74 -0.87
C LYS A 11 -2.74 13.19 -2.04
N ALA A 12 -3.55 12.15 -1.82
CA ALA A 12 -4.34 11.53 -2.88
C ALA A 12 -5.30 12.52 -3.56
N LYS A 13 -6.05 13.30 -2.76
CA LYS A 13 -6.94 14.35 -3.27
C LYS A 13 -6.19 15.41 -4.08
N THR A 14 -5.02 15.83 -3.62
CA THR A 14 -4.21 16.86 -4.30
C THR A 14 -3.65 16.34 -5.63
N ILE A 15 -3.06 15.15 -5.62
CA ILE A 15 -2.44 14.56 -6.83
C ILE A 15 -3.50 14.23 -7.88
N ASN A 16 -4.68 13.74 -7.45
CA ASN A 16 -5.77 13.46 -8.39
C ASN A 16 -6.24 14.70 -9.15
N LYS A 17 -6.20 15.89 -8.51
CA LYS A 17 -6.51 17.16 -9.18
C LYS A 17 -5.50 17.52 -10.26
N TYR A 18 -4.24 17.12 -10.11
CA TYR A 18 -3.19 17.41 -11.08
C TYR A 18 -3.15 16.41 -12.24
N LEU A 19 -3.38 15.13 -11.95
CA LEU A 19 -3.27 14.06 -12.94
C LEU A 19 -4.54 13.89 -13.77
N GLY A 20 -5.70 14.25 -13.24
CA GLY A 20 -6.97 14.16 -13.96
C GLY A 20 -7.52 12.73 -14.07
N PRO A 21 -8.49 12.50 -14.97
CA PRO A 21 -9.33 11.29 -15.00
C PRO A 21 -8.63 10.03 -15.52
N ASP A 22 -7.43 10.16 -16.10
CA ASP A 22 -6.66 9.02 -16.63
C ASP A 22 -5.90 8.25 -15.54
N TYR A 23 -5.99 8.72 -14.30
CA TYR A 23 -5.32 8.14 -13.14
C TYR A 23 -6.31 7.83 -12.02
N THR A 24 -6.07 6.72 -11.35
CA THR A 24 -6.72 6.40 -10.07
C THR A 24 -5.71 6.58 -8.95
N VAL A 25 -5.92 7.59 -8.10
CA VAL A 25 -5.04 7.87 -6.97
C VAL A 25 -5.63 7.30 -5.68
N LEU A 26 -4.96 6.33 -5.07
CA LEU A 26 -5.36 5.65 -3.84
C LEU A 26 -4.40 5.97 -2.69
N ALA A 27 -4.94 6.04 -1.46
CA ALA A 27 -4.13 6.20 -0.26
C ALA A 27 -3.90 4.85 0.44
N SER A 28 -2.66 4.59 0.87
CA SER A 28 -2.31 3.41 1.68
C SER A 28 -2.67 3.56 3.16
N TYR A 29 -2.84 4.80 3.63
CA TYR A 29 -3.03 5.16 5.04
C TYR A 29 -1.83 4.75 5.91
N GLY A 30 -0.62 4.99 5.40
CA GLY A 30 0.63 4.63 6.07
C GLY A 30 1.09 3.21 5.74
N HIS A 31 1.71 2.55 6.72
CA HIS A 31 2.23 1.19 6.59
C HIS A 31 1.11 0.15 6.40
N VAL A 32 1.30 -0.74 5.42
CA VAL A 32 0.33 -1.81 5.11
C VAL A 32 0.64 -3.13 5.79
N ARG A 33 1.89 -3.32 6.22
CA ARG A 33 2.37 -4.51 6.94
C ARG A 33 3.21 -4.07 8.12
N ASP A 34 3.21 -4.91 9.15
CA ASP A 34 4.06 -4.77 10.33
C ASP A 34 4.53 -6.15 10.80
N LEU A 35 5.51 -6.15 11.71
CA LEU A 35 5.91 -7.35 12.42
C LEU A 35 4.76 -7.78 13.36
N PRO A 36 4.48 -9.10 13.48
CA PRO A 36 3.58 -9.59 14.51
C PRO A 36 4.04 -9.11 15.89
N ALA A 37 3.10 -8.70 16.74
CA ALA A 37 3.36 -8.30 18.13
C ALA A 37 3.58 -9.54 19.03
N LYS A 38 4.48 -10.43 18.62
CA LYS A 38 4.83 -11.69 19.28
C LYS A 38 6.33 -11.93 19.19
N ASP A 39 6.86 -12.72 20.11
CA ASP A 39 8.25 -13.15 20.05
C ASP A 39 8.51 -14.00 18.80
N GLY A 40 9.71 -13.85 18.21
CA GLY A 40 10.11 -14.59 17.01
C GLY A 40 9.61 -14.00 15.69
N SER A 41 9.27 -12.71 15.67
CA SER A 41 8.99 -11.94 14.44
C SER A 41 10.25 -11.63 13.62
N VAL A 42 11.42 -11.70 14.25
CA VAL A 42 12.73 -11.66 13.61
C VAL A 42 13.49 -12.92 13.99
N ASP A 43 14.05 -13.61 13.02
CA ASP A 43 14.88 -14.82 13.19
C ASP A 43 16.36 -14.48 12.96
N PRO A 44 17.16 -14.25 14.02
CA PRO A 44 18.57 -13.90 13.89
C PRO A 44 19.42 -15.04 13.30
N GLU A 45 19.03 -16.30 13.51
CA GLU A 45 19.78 -17.46 13.04
C GLU A 45 19.58 -17.69 11.54
N SER A 46 18.46 -17.21 10.99
CA SER A 46 18.18 -17.20 9.55
C SER A 46 18.47 -15.84 8.90
N GLY A 47 19.56 -15.17 9.31
CA GLY A 47 19.99 -13.92 8.69
C GLY A 47 19.05 -12.74 8.94
N PHE A 48 18.42 -12.71 10.11
CA PHE A 48 17.41 -11.73 10.50
C PHE A 48 16.15 -11.77 9.63
N ASP A 49 15.70 -12.96 9.24
CA ASP A 49 14.46 -13.09 8.47
C ASP A 49 13.27 -12.56 9.28
N MET A 50 12.38 -11.82 8.61
CA MET A 50 11.30 -11.07 9.25
C MET A 50 9.95 -11.63 8.82
N LYS A 51 9.12 -11.97 9.80
CA LYS A 51 7.72 -12.31 9.56
C LYS A 51 6.92 -11.02 9.44
N TRP A 52 6.21 -10.87 8.33
CA TRP A 52 5.36 -9.70 8.05
C TRP A 52 3.90 -10.10 8.02
N GLU A 53 3.05 -9.34 8.71
CA GLU A 53 1.60 -9.49 8.65
C GLU A 53 0.95 -8.22 8.09
N VAL A 54 -0.08 -8.38 7.26
CA VAL A 54 -0.89 -7.25 6.81
C VAL A 54 -1.73 -6.76 7.99
N ALA A 55 -1.53 -5.50 8.36
CA ALA A 55 -2.29 -4.88 9.43
C ALA A 55 -3.80 -4.96 9.11
N SER A 56 -4.61 -5.29 10.12
CA SER A 56 -6.05 -5.53 9.94
C SER A 56 -6.75 -4.36 9.24
N ASP A 57 -6.41 -3.12 9.62
CA ASP A 57 -6.97 -1.91 9.03
C ASP A 57 -6.51 -1.68 7.58
N SER A 58 -5.32 -2.18 7.24
CA SER A 58 -4.71 -2.05 5.91
C SER A 58 -5.24 -3.06 4.90
N LYS A 59 -5.87 -4.16 5.33
CA LYS A 59 -6.43 -5.19 4.42
C LYS A 59 -7.40 -4.62 3.38
N LYS A 60 -8.28 -3.70 3.79
CA LYS A 60 -9.24 -3.07 2.86
C LYS A 60 -8.54 -2.18 1.83
N HIS A 61 -7.47 -1.49 2.24
CA HIS A 61 -6.70 -0.59 1.37
C HIS A 61 -5.87 -1.38 0.36
N VAL A 62 -5.20 -2.43 0.80
CA VAL A 62 -4.47 -3.37 -0.08
C VAL A 62 -5.42 -4.02 -1.08
N ARG A 63 -6.62 -4.45 -0.63
CA ARG A 63 -7.64 -4.99 -1.53
C ARG A 63 -8.08 -3.97 -2.57
N ALA A 64 -8.33 -2.71 -2.18
CA ALA A 64 -8.73 -1.67 -3.13
C ALA A 64 -7.66 -1.42 -4.20
N ILE A 65 -6.37 -1.40 -3.81
CA ILE A 65 -5.25 -1.28 -4.75
C ILE A 65 -5.21 -2.47 -5.71
N ALA A 66 -5.33 -3.70 -5.17
CA ALA A 66 -5.33 -4.91 -5.99
C ALA A 66 -6.52 -4.97 -6.98
N GLU A 67 -7.71 -4.51 -6.56
CA GLU A 67 -8.88 -4.43 -7.45
C GLU A 67 -8.69 -3.38 -8.55
N ALA A 68 -8.11 -2.22 -8.24
CA ALA A 68 -7.87 -1.17 -9.23
C ALA A 68 -6.88 -1.63 -10.33
N LEU A 69 -5.86 -2.39 -9.93
CA LEU A 69 -4.85 -2.95 -10.84
C LEU A 69 -5.39 -4.04 -11.77
N LYS A 70 -6.60 -4.57 -11.54
CA LYS A 70 -7.21 -5.51 -12.51
C LYS A 70 -7.56 -4.86 -13.84
N SER A 71 -7.67 -3.53 -13.87
CA SER A 71 -8.01 -2.78 -15.08
C SER A 71 -6.79 -2.32 -15.87
N ASP A 72 -5.62 -2.27 -15.23
CA ASP A 72 -4.37 -1.77 -15.78
C ASP A 72 -3.22 -2.23 -14.88
N ASP A 73 -2.21 -2.85 -15.47
CA ASP A 73 -1.08 -3.42 -14.73
C ASP A 73 -0.08 -2.35 -14.24
N THR A 74 -0.27 -1.08 -14.63
CA THR A 74 0.64 0.01 -14.27
C THR A 74 0.39 0.53 -12.85
N LEU A 75 1.36 0.30 -11.97
CA LEU A 75 1.40 0.82 -10.60
C LEU A 75 2.51 1.85 -10.42
N ILE A 76 2.16 3.06 -9.99
CA ILE A 76 3.10 4.11 -9.58
C ILE A 76 3.08 4.21 -8.05
N LEU A 77 4.27 4.07 -7.44
CA LEU A 77 4.47 4.25 -6.01
C LEU A 77 5.00 5.67 -5.74
N ALA A 78 4.21 6.49 -5.06
CA ALA A 78 4.53 7.89 -4.74
C ALA A 78 4.34 8.15 -3.24
N THR A 79 5.04 7.37 -2.42
CA THR A 79 4.96 7.38 -0.94
C THR A 79 5.48 8.69 -0.35
#